data_AF-A0A963K133-F1
#
_entry.id   AF-A0A963K133-F1
#
_cell.length_a   1.000
_cell.length_b   1.000
_cell.length_c   1.000
_cell.angle_alpha   90.00
_cell.angle_beta   90.00
_cell.angle_gamma   90.00
#
_symmetry.space_group_name_H-M   'P 1'
#
loop_
_entity.id
_entity.type
_entity.pdbx_description
1 polymer ?
#
loop_
_entity_poly.entity_id
_entity_poly.type
_entity_poly.pdbx_seq_one_letter_code
_entity_poly.pdbx_strand_id
1 'polypeptide(L)'
;EEQHKRRPRFALPRFGPSQRRIGGFVVQGSRLALADPKLFQTRPIAMLELFHTAQARELDIHPMALTALAQNLRRVDRQLCQSPEANRLFIEMLTSRKDPAQTLTRLNEAGVLGR
;
A
#
# COMPACT_ATOMS: atom_id res chain seq x y z
N GLU A 1 25.76 -12.18 52.62
CA GLU A 1 24.63 -12.79 51.88
C GLU A 1 23.62 -11.71 51.48
N GLU A 2 22.82 -12.00 50.46
CA GLU A 2 21.63 -11.24 49.99
C GLU A 2 21.93 -9.94 49.23
N GLN A 3 22.34 -10.01 47.96
CA GLN A 3 21.45 -9.91 46.78
C GLN A 3 20.26 -8.97 46.98
N HIS A 4 20.21 -7.79 46.35
CA HIS A 4 18.96 -7.25 45.77
C HIS A 4 19.20 -6.16 44.70
N LYS A 5 19.24 -6.64 43.46
CA LYS A 5 18.49 -6.13 42.28
C LYS A 5 18.79 -4.72 41.75
N ARG A 6 19.63 -4.69 40.71
CA ARG A 6 19.77 -3.59 39.73
C ARG A 6 18.39 -3.21 39.15
N ARG A 7 18.04 -1.92 39.16
CA ARG A 7 16.90 -1.37 38.41
C ARG A 7 17.42 -0.78 37.10
N PRO A 8 16.94 -1.20 35.91
CA PRO A 8 17.22 -0.46 34.69
C PRO A 8 16.44 0.86 34.74
N ARG A 9 17.17 1.98 34.76
CA ARG A 9 16.58 3.31 34.61
C ARG A 9 16.29 3.51 33.11
N PHE A 10 15.03 3.82 32.82
CA PHE A 10 14.48 4.23 31.52
C PHE A 10 14.24 3.12 30.48
N ALA A 11 13.08 2.46 30.60
CA ALA A 11 12.42 1.86 29.44
C ALA A 11 11.60 2.96 28.74
N LEU A 12 11.97 3.30 27.50
CA LEU A 12 11.18 4.18 26.63
C LEU A 12 9.80 3.54 26.40
N PRO A 13 8.70 4.30 26.48
CA PRO A 13 7.40 3.75 26.19
C PRO A 13 7.26 3.54 24.67
N ARG A 14 7.05 2.30 24.23
CA ARG A 14 6.60 2.01 22.86
C ARG A 14 5.12 2.43 22.74
N PHE A 15 4.88 3.72 22.56
CA PHE A 15 3.57 4.22 22.12
C PHE A 15 3.62 4.55 20.63
N GLY A 16 3.23 3.57 19.84
CA GLY A 16 2.72 3.78 18.49
C GLY A 16 1.73 2.65 18.22
N PRO A 17 0.56 2.91 17.62
CA PRO A 17 -0.32 1.82 17.20
C PRO A 17 0.50 0.85 16.36
N SER A 18 0.34 -0.45 16.59
CA SER A 18 0.95 -1.50 15.77
C SER A 18 0.36 -1.43 14.36
N GLN A 19 0.76 -0.42 13.59
CA GLN A 19 0.43 -0.26 12.19
C GLN A 19 1.08 -1.43 11.46
N ARG A 20 0.26 -2.41 11.08
CA ARG A 20 0.71 -3.53 10.26
C ARG A 20 1.19 -2.96 8.93
N ARG A 21 2.52 -2.87 8.79
CA ARG A 21 3.19 -2.41 7.57
C ARG A 21 3.23 -3.57 6.57
N ILE A 22 2.80 -3.31 5.34
CA ILE A 22 2.78 -4.29 4.25
C ILE A 22 3.34 -3.59 3.02
N GLY A 23 4.53 -3.96 2.57
CA GLY A 23 5.07 -3.49 1.28
C GLY A 23 5.13 -1.96 1.09
N GLY A 24 5.20 -1.16 2.17
CA GLY A 24 5.16 0.31 2.09
C GLY A 24 3.77 0.93 2.35
N PHE A 25 2.77 0.14 2.70
CA PHE A 25 1.45 0.57 3.14
C PHE A 25 1.25 0.32 4.63
N VAL A 26 0.35 1.08 5.24
CA VAL A 26 -0.15 0.88 6.60
C VAL A 26 -1.66 0.72 6.57
N VAL A 27 -2.18 -0.20 7.38
CA VAL A 27 -3.63 -0.34 7.58
C VAL A 27 -4.05 0.59 8.72
N GLN A 28 -4.95 1.52 8.42
CA GLN A 28 -5.57 2.45 9.38
C GLN A 28 -7.07 2.13 9.44
N GLY A 29 -7.49 1.37 10.47
CA GLY A 29 -8.86 0.85 10.54
C GLY A 29 -9.13 -0.14 9.41
N SER A 30 -10.13 0.14 8.58
CA SER A 30 -10.48 -0.63 7.37
C SER A 30 -9.85 -0.06 6.08
N ARG A 31 -8.92 0.90 6.19
CA ARG A 31 -8.34 1.61 5.06
C ARG A 31 -6.84 1.37 4.90
N LEU A 32 -6.41 1.18 3.67
CA LEU A 32 -5.02 1.09 3.27
C LEU A 32 -4.48 2.49 2.96
N ALA A 33 -3.47 2.92 3.70
CA ALA A 33 -2.79 4.20 3.54
C ALA A 33 -1.31 4.00 3.20
N LEU A 34 -0.66 5.05 2.70
CA LEU A 34 0.79 5.03 2.42
C LEU A 34 1.58 5.13 3.72
N ALA A 35 2.61 4.29 3.87
CA ALA A 35 3.57 4.42 4.96
C ALA A 35 4.55 5.57 4.72
N ASP A 36 4.85 5.86 3.45
CA ASP A 36 5.70 6.96 2.99
C ASP A 36 4.99 7.76 1.89
N PRO A 37 4.81 9.09 2.06
CA PRO A 37 4.25 9.97 1.02
C PRO A 37 4.99 9.92 -0.33
N LYS A 38 6.28 9.57 -0.34
CA LYS A 38 7.11 9.53 -1.55
C LYS A 38 7.15 8.16 -2.22
N LEU A 39 6.43 7.16 -1.69
CA LEU A 39 6.48 5.77 -2.16
C LEU A 39 6.31 5.64 -3.68
N PHE A 40 5.33 6.34 -4.25
CA PHE A 40 5.04 6.30 -5.69
C PHE A 40 6.08 7.01 -6.55
N GLN A 41 6.83 7.96 -5.98
CA GLN A 41 7.91 8.63 -6.70
C GLN A 41 9.10 7.71 -6.86
N THR A 42 9.43 6.96 -5.80
CA THR A 42 10.55 6.03 -5.77
C THR A 42 10.21 4.69 -6.42
N ARG A 43 8.95 4.26 -6.33
CA ARG A 43 8.51 2.93 -6.75
C ARG A 43 7.13 2.99 -7.44
N PRO A 44 7.08 3.29 -8.74
CA PRO A 44 5.82 3.43 -9.48
C PRO A 44 4.92 2.19 -9.43
N ILE A 45 5.52 0.99 -9.41
CA ILE A 45 4.79 -0.28 -9.28
C ILE A 45 3.95 -0.38 -8.00
N ALA A 46 4.31 0.37 -6.95
CA ALA A 46 3.52 0.42 -5.72
C ALA A 46 2.08 0.96 -5.97
N MET A 47 1.83 1.69 -7.05
CA MET A 47 0.46 2.07 -7.40
C MET A 47 -0.41 0.85 -7.70
N LEU A 48 0.10 -0.13 -8.45
CA LEU A 48 -0.61 -1.37 -8.73
C LEU A 48 -0.73 -2.22 -7.47
N GLU A 49 0.32 -2.29 -6.66
CA GLU A 49 0.30 -3.01 -5.39
C GLU A 49 -0.70 -2.44 -4.38
N LEU A 50 -0.97 -1.13 -4.42
CA LEU A 50 -2.01 -0.51 -3.60
C LEU A 50 -3.37 -1.16 -3.88
N PHE A 51 -3.77 -1.22 -5.15
CA PHE A 51 -5.05 -1.81 -5.55
C PHE A 51 -5.07 -3.31 -5.32
N HIS A 52 -3.98 -4.02 -5.68
CA HIS A 52 -3.89 -5.45 -5.46
C HIS A 52 -4.00 -5.81 -3.97
N THR A 53 -3.31 -5.07 -3.10
CA THR A 53 -3.37 -5.29 -1.64
C THR A 53 -4.74 -4.94 -1.09
N ALA A 54 -5.36 -3.85 -1.56
CA ALA A 54 -6.70 -3.45 -1.16
C ALA A 54 -7.73 -4.53 -1.53
N GLN A 55 -7.69 -5.05 -2.76
CA GLN A 55 -8.55 -6.15 -3.23
C GLN A 55 -8.30 -7.44 -2.45
N ALA A 56 -7.04 -7.87 -2.33
CA ALA A 56 -6.66 -9.11 -1.67
C ALA A 56 -7.09 -9.16 -0.20
N ARG A 57 -7.09 -7.99 0.48
CA ARG A 57 -7.45 -7.85 1.89
C ARG A 57 -8.84 -7.27 2.12
N GLU A 58 -9.60 -7.00 1.07
CA GLU A 58 -10.94 -6.40 1.13
C GLU A 58 -10.95 -5.10 1.95
N LEU A 59 -9.93 -4.26 1.71
CA LEU A 59 -9.77 -2.96 2.35
C LEU A 59 -10.12 -1.84 1.38
N ASP A 60 -10.58 -0.72 1.95
CA ASP A 60 -10.73 0.52 1.19
C ASP A 60 -9.40 1.25 1.06
N ILE A 61 -9.29 2.11 0.05
CA ILE A 61 -8.09 2.93 -0.13
C ILE A 61 -8.31 4.26 0.57
N HIS A 62 -7.34 4.68 1.38
CA HIS A 62 -7.41 5.96 2.07
C HIS A 62 -7.39 7.12 1.04
N PRO A 63 -8.22 8.17 1.19
CA PRO A 63 -8.31 9.26 0.21
C PRO A 63 -6.95 9.93 -0.06
N MET A 64 -6.12 10.11 0.96
CA MET A 64 -4.75 10.66 0.75
C MET A 64 -3.86 9.78 -0.13
N ALA A 65 -4.04 8.45 -0.11
CA ALA A 65 -3.32 7.56 -1.01
C ALA A 65 -3.79 7.74 -2.45
N LEU A 66 -5.10 7.91 -2.67
CA LEU A 66 -5.65 8.23 -4.00
C LEU A 66 -5.17 9.60 -4.49
N THR A 67 -5.14 10.62 -3.63
CA THR A 67 -4.58 11.95 -3.97
C THR A 67 -3.11 11.84 -4.38
N ALA A 68 -2.29 11.12 -3.60
CA ALA A 68 -0.89 10.91 -3.91
C ALA A 68 -0.70 10.11 -5.22
N LEU A 69 -1.57 9.14 -5.49
CA LEU A 69 -1.57 8.38 -6.73
C LEU A 69 -1.87 9.28 -7.93
N ALA A 70 -2.94 10.08 -7.86
CA ALA A 70 -3.34 11.01 -8.90
C ALA A 70 -2.20 11.98 -9.30
N GLN A 71 -1.46 12.48 -8.31
CA GLN A 71 -0.30 13.36 -8.53
C GLN A 71 0.87 12.67 -9.24
N ASN A 72 0.96 11.35 -9.13
CA ASN A 72 2.07 10.57 -9.66
C ASN A 72 1.71 9.73 -10.89
N LEU A 73 0.46 9.78 -11.38
CA LEU A 73 -0.01 8.98 -12.53
C LEU A 73 0.88 9.07 -13.78
N ARG A 74 1.61 10.17 -13.97
CA ARG A 74 2.59 10.31 -15.07
C ARG A 74 3.72 9.27 -15.04
N ARG A 75 3.92 8.61 -13.90
CA ARG A 75 4.91 7.54 -13.69
C ARG A 75 4.36 6.15 -14.05
N VAL A 76 3.05 6.04 -14.29
CA VAL A 76 2.49 4.89 -15.01
C VAL A 76 2.80 5.13 -16.47
N ASP A 77 3.96 4.65 -16.89
CA ASP A 77 4.47 4.82 -18.25
C ASP A 77 4.65 3.46 -18.93
N ARG A 78 5.07 3.51 -20.20
CA ARG A 78 5.29 2.30 -21.00
C ARG A 78 6.30 1.34 -20.36
N GLN A 79 7.31 1.84 -19.65
CA GLN A 79 8.30 1.00 -19.00
C GLN A 79 7.67 0.23 -17.84
N LEU A 80 6.82 0.88 -17.03
CA LEU A 80 6.07 0.19 -15.98
C LEU A 80 5.13 -0.87 -16.59
N CYS A 81 4.39 -0.53 -17.65
CA CYS A 81 3.47 -1.47 -18.32
C CYS A 81 4.19 -2.66 -18.98
N GLN A 82 5.46 -2.52 -19.34
CA GLN A 82 6.28 -3.61 -19.87
C GLN A 82 6.95 -4.45 -18.78
N SER A 83 6.90 -4.01 -17.52
CA SER A 83 7.46 -4.77 -16.40
C SER A 83 6.72 -6.10 -16.22
N PRO A 84 7.43 -7.24 -16.18
CA PRO A 84 6.81 -8.54 -15.89
C PRO A 84 6.07 -8.56 -14.56
N GLU A 85 6.59 -7.84 -13.55
CA GLU A 85 6.01 -7.77 -12.22
C GLU A 85 4.71 -6.96 -12.20
N ALA A 86 4.67 -5.82 -12.91
CA ALA A 86 3.46 -5.01 -13.05
C ALA A 86 2.35 -5.78 -13.77
N ASN A 87 2.69 -6.45 -14.88
CA ASN A 87 1.76 -7.28 -15.63
C ASN A 87 1.25 -8.45 -14.79
N ARG A 88 2.12 -9.10 -14.03
CA ARG A 88 1.71 -10.15 -13.10
C ARG A 88 0.68 -9.66 -12.10
N LEU A 89 0.95 -8.54 -11.41
CA LEU A 89 0.01 -7.96 -10.45
C LEU A 89 -1.33 -7.60 -11.11
N PHE A 90 -1.29 -7.03 -12.31
CA PHE A 90 -2.50 -6.68 -13.05
C PHE A 90 -3.34 -7.93 -13.38
N ILE A 91 -2.72 -8.98 -13.92
CA ILE A 91 -3.42 -10.24 -14.21
C ILE A 91 -3.93 -10.91 -12.93
N GLU A 92 -3.17 -10.88 -11.83
CA GLU A 92 -3.61 -11.40 -10.53
C GLU A 92 -4.86 -10.65 -10.03
N MET A 93 -4.93 -9.32 -10.19
CA MET A 93 -6.13 -8.55 -9.87
C MET A 93 -7.34 -8.93 -10.73
N LEU A 94 -7.13 -9.13 -12.04
CA LEU A 94 -8.18 -9.50 -12.99
C LEU A 94 -8.73 -10.91 -12.76
N THR A 95 -7.86 -11.83 -12.37
CA THR A 95 -8.18 -13.26 -12.18
C THR A 95 -8.50 -13.61 -10.73
N SER A 96 -8.48 -12.62 -9.84
CA SER A 96 -8.82 -12.78 -8.43
C SER A 96 -10.26 -13.22 -8.25
N ARG A 97 -10.48 -14.08 -7.25
CA ARG A 97 -11.83 -14.46 -6.80
C ARG A 97 -12.52 -13.35 -6.02
N LYS A 98 -11.77 -12.31 -5.60
CA LYS A 98 -12.26 -11.21 -4.79
C LYS A 98 -12.56 -10.00 -5.67
N ASP A 99 -13.83 -9.84 -6.04
CA ASP A 99 -14.40 -8.70 -6.78
C ASP A 99 -13.44 -7.98 -7.77
N PRO A 100 -13.09 -8.63 -8.88
CA PRO A 100 -12.25 -8.03 -9.92
C PRO A 100 -12.93 -6.83 -10.61
N ALA A 101 -14.26 -6.84 -10.70
CA ALA A 101 -15.03 -5.76 -11.31
C ALA A 101 -14.87 -4.45 -10.51
N GLN A 102 -15.04 -4.50 -9.19
CA GLN A 102 -14.83 -3.32 -8.35
C GLN A 102 -13.39 -2.82 -8.41
N THR A 103 -12.41 -3.73 -8.45
CA THR A 103 -10.99 -3.35 -8.55
C THR A 103 -10.70 -2.64 -9.86
N LEU A 104 -11.24 -3.12 -10.98
CA LEU A 104 -11.16 -2.46 -12.28
C LEU A 104 -11.82 -1.08 -12.29
N THR A 105 -13.02 -0.96 -11.71
CA THR A 105 -13.69 0.33 -11.57
C THR A 105 -12.83 1.32 -10.77
N ARG A 106 -12.26 0.90 -9.63
CA ARG A 106 -11.36 1.73 -8.82
C ARG A 106 -10.10 2.14 -9.59
N LEU A 107 -9.49 1.24 -10.37
CA LEU A 107 -8.34 1.54 -11.23
C LEU A 107 -8.70 2.56 -12.32
N ASN A 108 -9.88 2.44 -12.90
CA ASN A 108 -10.39 3.36 -13.91
C ASN A 108 -10.67 4.76 -13.33
N GLU A 109 -11.37 4.84 -12.21
CA GLU A 109 -11.68 6.09 -11.50
C GLU A 109 -10.41 6.80 -11.02
N ALA A 110 -9.40 6.03 -10.61
CA ALA A 110 -8.09 6.56 -10.25
C ALA A 110 -7.25 6.99 -11.47
N GLY A 111 -7.72 6.75 -12.70
CA GLY A 111 -7.04 7.14 -13.93
C GLY A 111 -5.81 6.30 -14.27
N VAL A 112 -5.63 5.12 -13.66
CA VAL A 112 -4.47 4.24 -13.90
C VAL A 112 -4.55 3.57 -15.27
N LEU A 113 -5.75 3.18 -15.71
CA LEU A 113 -5.96 2.48 -16.99
C LEU A 113 -5.87 3.40 -18.21
N GLY A 114 -5.97 4.72 -18.02
CA GLY A 114 -5.90 5.71 -19.10
C GLY A 114 -4.49 6.22 -19.40
N ARG A 115 -3.45 5.58 -18.85
CA ARG A 115 -2.05 6.00 -18.96
C ARG A 115 -1.23 5.07 -19.83
#